data_AF-A0A7W1PCI2-F1
#
_entry.id   AF-A0A7W1PCI2-F1
#
_cell.length_a   1.000
_cell.length_b   1.000
_cell.length_c   1.000
_cell.angle_alpha   90.00
_cell.angle_beta   90.00
_cell.angle_gamma   90.00
#
_symmetry.space_group_name_H-M   'P 1'
#
loop_
_entity.id
_entity.type
_entity.pdbx_description
1 polymer ?
#
loop_
_entity_poly.entity_id
_entity_poly.type
_entity_poly.pdbx_seq_one_letter_code
_entity_poly.pdbx_strand_id
1 'polypeptide(L)'
;MTTRQRSLLLAAGALGLGASGASSYVHYQLVSNPSYASFCDVNATVSCTETYLSQYGSFLGMPVALLGVLFFAAILALVGVGGQVGSPARESVPGYVFAASTIGLAFVLYLAWASFFVLGAFCILCVISYAAVIALFIISGGATPFPMTTLPGRAARDSRALFSSPTGLIVVLLLLGGVGSMIGLFPREEAVAQAVAVQDLPPLSEQDRTQLAAWWDVQPRLDIPVDAEGAPVLIVKFSDYMCPGCRIAHQSYKGVVDKYTASGDVTHVLKHYPLEPECNAHVPGGNHFASCEGAAAEVMAREKGTADAVNEWLFANQSALSPATVKQAAREVGRIEDFDGKYAEALKTVRA
;
A
#
# COMPACT_ATOMS: atom_id res chain seq x y z
N MET A 1 -27.13 25.51 -10.81
CA MET A 1 -25.79 25.76 -10.23
C MET A 1 -25.38 27.21 -10.40
N THR A 2 -25.11 27.92 -9.31
CA THR A 2 -24.60 29.29 -9.32
C THR A 2 -23.11 29.32 -9.69
N THR A 3 -22.60 30.48 -10.12
CA THR A 3 -21.16 30.66 -10.41
C THR A 3 -20.28 30.36 -9.19
N ARG A 4 -20.76 30.72 -7.98
CA ARG A 4 -20.07 30.41 -6.71
C ARG A 4 -20.02 28.91 -6.43
N GLN A 5 -21.12 28.19 -6.65
CA GLN A 5 -21.12 26.72 -6.48
C GLN A 5 -20.14 26.06 -7.46
N ARG A 6 -20.13 26.51 -8.71
CA ARG A 6 -19.19 26.01 -9.73
C ARG A 6 -17.73 26.24 -9.31
N SER A 7 -17.38 27.44 -8.85
CA SER A 7 -16.01 27.73 -8.41
C SER A 7 -15.60 26.89 -7.20
N LEU A 8 -16.51 26.67 -6.24
CA LEU A 8 -16.24 25.83 -5.08
C LEU A 8 -16.05 24.35 -5.47
N LEU A 9 -16.86 23.82 -6.40
CA LEU A 9 -16.68 22.47 -6.92
C LEU A 9 -15.34 22.30 -7.67
N LEU A 10 -14.93 23.30 -8.46
CA LEU A 10 -13.63 23.28 -9.13
C LEU A 10 -12.48 23.36 -8.13
N ALA A 11 -12.59 24.18 -7.09
CA ALA A 11 -11.57 24.28 -6.04
C ALA A 11 -11.42 22.96 -5.27
N ALA A 12 -12.54 22.35 -4.84
CA ALA A 12 -12.54 21.06 -4.17
C ALA A 12 -11.98 19.94 -5.07
N GLY A 13 -12.38 19.93 -6.34
CA GLY A 13 -11.86 18.99 -7.33
C GLY A 13 -10.36 19.14 -7.57
N ALA A 14 -9.84 20.37 -7.67
CA ALA A 14 -8.42 20.64 -7.88
C ALA A 14 -7.58 20.26 -6.66
N LEU A 15 -8.07 20.55 -5.46
CA LEU A 15 -7.42 20.16 -4.20
C LEU A 15 -7.37 18.64 -4.05
N GLY A 16 -8.47 17.94 -4.35
CA GLY A 16 -8.52 16.48 -4.36
C GLY A 16 -7.61 15.85 -5.43
N LEU A 17 -7.55 16.44 -6.63
CA LEU A 17 -6.65 15.99 -7.69
C LEU A 17 -5.19 16.16 -7.29
N GLY A 18 -4.82 17.31 -6.71
CA GLY A 18 -3.47 17.55 -6.21
C GLY A 18 -3.07 16.57 -5.12
N ALA A 19 -3.95 16.34 -4.15
CA ALA A 19 -3.71 15.36 -3.08
C ALA A 19 -3.57 13.93 -3.62
N SER A 20 -4.43 13.52 -4.56
CA SER A 20 -4.38 12.17 -5.15
C SER A 20 -3.18 11.98 -6.07
N GLY A 21 -2.76 13.04 -6.78
CA GLY A 21 -1.54 13.05 -7.59
C GLY A 21 -0.29 12.92 -6.72
N ALA A 22 -0.20 13.71 -5.64
CA ALA A 22 0.87 13.57 -4.66
C ALA A 22 0.87 12.18 -4.01
N SER A 23 -0.31 11.64 -3.67
CA SER A 23 -0.47 10.29 -3.14
C SER A 23 0.06 9.23 -4.11
N SER A 24 -0.26 9.37 -5.40
CA SER A 24 0.18 8.44 -6.44
C SER A 24 1.70 8.49 -6.63
N TYR A 25 2.30 9.69 -6.59
CA TYR A 25 3.75 9.87 -6.64
C TYR A 25 4.46 9.26 -5.44
N VAL A 26 3.96 9.51 -4.22
CA VAL A 26 4.53 8.94 -2.99
C VAL A 26 4.43 7.41 -3.00
N HIS A 27 3.26 6.87 -3.37
CA HIS A 27 3.08 5.42 -3.50
C HIS A 27 4.07 4.84 -4.53
N TYR A 28 4.21 5.46 -5.70
CA TYR A 28 5.19 5.05 -6.71
C TYR A 28 6.61 5.03 -6.14
N GLN A 29 7.03 6.08 -5.43
CA GLN A 29 8.38 6.18 -4.87
C GLN A 29 8.63 5.17 -3.75
N LEU A 30 7.64 4.93 -2.89
CA LEU A 30 7.73 3.91 -1.83
C LEU A 30 7.90 2.50 -2.40
N VAL A 31 7.20 2.21 -3.50
CA VAL A 31 7.31 0.92 -4.17
C VAL A 31 8.59 0.84 -5.00
N SER A 32 9.03 1.93 -5.62
CA SER A 32 10.15 1.96 -6.59
C SER A 32 11.53 2.19 -5.97
N ASN A 33 11.62 2.89 -4.84
CA ASN A 33 12.87 3.31 -4.22
C ASN A 33 12.88 2.98 -2.72
N PRO A 34 13.66 1.95 -2.30
CA PRO A 34 13.78 1.55 -0.90
C PRO A 34 14.34 2.62 0.05
N SER A 35 15.02 3.63 -0.49
CA SER A 35 15.59 4.76 0.29
C SER A 35 14.68 5.98 0.37
N TYR A 36 13.48 5.92 -0.22
CA TYR A 36 12.57 7.05 -0.22
C TYR A 36 11.89 7.21 1.14
N ALA A 37 12.12 8.36 1.79
CA ALA A 37 11.35 8.80 2.93
C ALA A 37 10.20 9.71 2.47
N SER A 38 8.98 9.37 2.86
CA SER A 38 7.82 10.20 2.53
C SER A 38 7.79 11.47 3.39
N PHE A 39 7.46 12.60 2.78
CA PHE A 39 7.33 13.88 3.49
C PHE A 39 6.13 13.92 4.46
N CYS A 40 5.17 13.00 4.31
CA CYS A 40 4.00 12.93 5.20
C CYS A 40 4.17 11.87 6.31
N ASP A 41 5.35 11.23 6.41
CA ASP A 41 5.73 10.40 7.55
C ASP A 41 6.35 11.27 8.64
N VAL A 42 5.51 11.78 9.54
CA VAL A 42 5.93 12.65 10.64
C VAL A 42 6.24 11.85 11.91
N ASN A 43 5.48 10.78 12.16
CA ASN A 43 5.65 9.87 13.29
C ASN A 43 4.92 8.54 13.03
N ALA A 44 4.98 7.60 13.98
CA ALA A 44 4.34 6.29 13.85
C ALA A 44 2.82 6.34 13.62
N THR A 45 2.13 7.39 14.11
CA THR A 45 0.69 7.57 13.90
C THR A 45 0.39 8.35 12.63
N VAL A 46 1.26 9.29 12.23
CA VAL A 46 1.09 10.10 11.01
C VAL A 46 2.07 9.60 9.96
N SER A 47 1.64 8.58 9.22
CA SER A 47 2.42 7.89 8.19
C SER A 47 1.58 7.58 6.95
N CYS A 48 2.03 8.07 5.79
CA CYS A 48 1.47 7.66 4.50
C CYS A 48 2.01 6.30 4.08
N THR A 49 3.23 5.96 4.51
CA THR A 49 3.87 4.68 4.16
C THR A 49 3.05 3.49 4.65
N GLU A 50 2.61 3.52 5.92
CA GLU A 50 1.73 2.49 6.49
C GLU A 50 0.42 2.36 5.70
N THR A 51 -0.14 3.48 5.25
CA THR A 51 -1.41 3.46 4.51
C THR A 51 -1.22 2.89 3.10
N TYR A 52 -0.19 3.32 2.37
CA TYR A 52 0.03 2.95 0.97
C TYR A 52 0.57 1.54 0.77
N LEU A 53 1.39 1.05 1.69
CA LEU A 53 1.93 -0.32 1.63
C LEU A 53 0.99 -1.35 2.26
N SER A 54 -0.12 -0.91 2.88
CA SER A 54 -1.16 -1.81 3.37
C SER A 54 -1.96 -2.46 2.25
N GLN A 55 -2.69 -3.53 2.58
CA GLN A 55 -3.70 -4.14 1.71
C GLN A 55 -4.79 -3.16 1.22
N TYR A 56 -4.98 -2.04 1.92
CA TYR A 56 -5.96 -1.01 1.55
C TYR A 56 -5.38 0.03 0.58
N GLY A 57 -4.06 0.02 0.36
CA GLY A 57 -3.38 0.89 -0.59
C GLY A 57 -3.61 0.51 -2.06
N SER A 58 -4.07 -0.72 -2.31
CA SER A 58 -4.32 -1.28 -3.63
C SER A 58 -5.73 -1.89 -3.70
N PHE A 59 -6.47 -1.63 -4.79
CA PHE A 59 -7.79 -2.17 -5.05
C PHE A 59 -7.84 -2.77 -6.46
N LEU A 60 -8.18 -4.06 -6.58
CA LEU A 60 -8.15 -4.82 -7.84
C LEU A 60 -6.79 -4.74 -8.57
N GLY A 61 -5.69 -4.71 -7.81
CA GLY A 61 -4.33 -4.58 -8.35
C GLY A 61 -3.96 -3.17 -8.84
N MET A 62 -4.82 -2.17 -8.62
CA MET A 62 -4.52 -0.77 -8.91
C MET A 62 -4.35 0.04 -7.62
N PRO A 63 -3.33 0.90 -7.50
CA PRO A 63 -3.19 1.80 -6.37
C PRO A 63 -4.44 2.67 -6.19
N VAL A 64 -4.96 2.73 -4.98
CA VAL A 64 -6.14 3.52 -4.63
C VAL A 64 -5.94 5.02 -4.93
N ALA A 65 -4.70 5.51 -4.82
CA ALA A 65 -4.34 6.86 -5.19
C ALA A 65 -4.64 7.19 -6.67
N LEU A 66 -4.46 6.23 -7.58
CA LEU A 66 -4.79 6.40 -9.00
C LEU A 66 -6.30 6.53 -9.20
N LEU A 67 -7.10 5.72 -8.50
CA LEU A 67 -8.56 5.84 -8.54
C LEU A 67 -9.02 7.23 -8.09
N GLY A 68 -8.35 7.80 -7.09
CA GLY A 68 -8.55 9.19 -6.66
C GLY A 68 -8.25 10.20 -7.79
N VAL A 69 -7.10 10.07 -8.47
CA VAL A 69 -6.75 10.93 -9.62
C VAL A 69 -7.82 10.88 -10.69
N LEU A 70 -8.29 9.67 -11.04
CA LEU A 70 -9.34 9.49 -12.04
C LEU A 70 -10.67 10.12 -11.63
N PHE A 71 -11.07 9.91 -10.38
CA PHE A 71 -12.30 10.49 -9.84
C PHE A 71 -12.26 12.02 -9.90
N PHE A 72 -11.21 12.66 -9.37
CA PHE A 72 -11.15 14.12 -9.35
C PHE A 72 -10.94 14.73 -10.75
N ALA A 73 -10.18 14.08 -11.63
CA ALA A 73 -10.05 14.51 -13.02
C ALA A 73 -11.40 14.46 -13.75
N ALA A 74 -12.19 13.40 -13.55
CA ALA A 74 -13.53 13.29 -14.12
C ALA A 74 -14.48 14.36 -13.59
N ILE A 75 -14.45 14.66 -12.28
CA ILE A 75 -15.25 15.74 -11.68
C ILE A 75 -14.85 17.11 -12.25
N LEU A 76 -13.56 17.40 -12.36
CA LEU A 76 -13.08 18.67 -12.93
C LEU A 76 -13.47 18.81 -14.40
N ALA A 77 -13.35 17.75 -15.19
CA ALA A 77 -13.79 17.72 -16.57
C ALA A 77 -15.31 17.99 -16.68
N LEU A 78 -16.10 17.30 -15.86
CA LEU A 78 -17.56 17.42 -15.84
C LEU A 78 -18.03 18.84 -15.45
N VAL A 79 -17.45 19.42 -14.39
CA VAL A 79 -17.79 20.78 -13.93
C VAL A 79 -17.19 21.85 -14.85
N GLY A 80 -16.03 21.58 -15.43
CA GLY A 80 -15.29 22.47 -16.34
C GLY A 80 -15.95 22.64 -17.68
N VAL A 81 -16.39 21.53 -18.30
CA VAL A 81 -17.00 21.46 -19.65
C VAL A 81 -18.52 21.49 -19.56
N GLY A 82 -19.11 20.62 -18.74
CA GLY A 82 -20.56 20.54 -18.57
C GLY A 82 -21.13 21.76 -17.86
N GLY A 83 -20.37 22.39 -16.96
CA GLY A 83 -20.81 23.56 -16.19
C GLY A 83 -20.71 24.91 -16.92
N GLN A 84 -20.25 24.93 -18.18
CA GLN A 84 -20.12 26.17 -18.96
C GLN A 84 -21.48 26.78 -19.30
N VAL A 85 -21.50 28.11 -19.42
CA VAL A 85 -22.68 28.84 -19.90
C VAL A 85 -22.95 28.42 -21.35
N GLY A 86 -24.16 27.93 -21.65
CA GLY A 86 -24.54 27.43 -22.97
C GLY A 86 -24.42 25.91 -23.13
N SER A 87 -23.85 25.18 -22.16
CA SER A 87 -23.84 23.71 -22.21
C SER A 87 -25.22 23.13 -21.91
N PRO A 88 -25.74 22.20 -22.75
CA PRO A 88 -27.01 21.53 -22.49
C PRO A 88 -26.99 20.68 -21.22
N ALA A 89 -25.79 20.24 -20.78
CA ALA A 89 -25.61 19.43 -19.58
C ALA A 89 -25.52 20.25 -18.27
N ARG A 90 -25.51 21.59 -18.34
CA ARG A 90 -25.25 22.47 -17.19
C ARG A 90 -26.21 22.25 -16.03
N GLU A 91 -27.47 21.94 -16.33
CA GLU A 91 -28.49 21.68 -15.32
C GLU A 91 -28.33 20.31 -14.67
N SER A 92 -27.80 19.32 -15.39
CA SER A 92 -27.62 17.95 -14.91
C SER A 92 -26.32 17.77 -14.12
N VAL A 93 -25.30 18.60 -14.37
CA VAL A 93 -23.95 18.50 -13.77
C VAL A 93 -23.95 18.36 -12.24
N PRO A 94 -24.69 19.17 -11.46
CA PRO A 94 -24.74 19.00 -10.00
C PRO A 94 -25.24 17.63 -9.57
N GLY A 95 -26.23 17.07 -10.27
CA GLY A 95 -26.77 15.74 -9.98
C GLY A 95 -25.79 14.63 -10.29
N TYR A 96 -25.01 14.76 -11.38
CA TYR A 96 -23.93 13.82 -11.70
C TYR A 96 -22.81 13.87 -10.67
N VAL A 97 -22.38 15.07 -10.25
CA VAL A 97 -21.37 15.25 -9.20
C VAL A 97 -21.90 14.68 -7.88
N PHE A 98 -23.17 14.89 -7.54
CA PHE A 98 -23.77 14.35 -6.32
C PHE A 98 -23.83 12.81 -6.33
N ALA A 99 -24.26 12.20 -7.44
CA ALA A 99 -24.26 10.75 -7.59
C ALA A 99 -22.83 10.17 -7.46
N ALA A 100 -21.86 10.74 -8.17
CA ALA A 100 -20.48 10.30 -8.13
C ALA A 100 -19.85 10.48 -6.74
N SER A 101 -20.06 11.64 -6.10
CA SER A 101 -19.57 11.93 -4.75
C SER A 101 -20.27 11.12 -3.67
N THR A 102 -21.48 10.59 -3.89
CA THR A 102 -22.12 9.64 -2.97
C THR A 102 -21.36 8.32 -2.94
N ILE A 103 -21.02 7.79 -4.12
CA ILE A 103 -20.20 6.57 -4.24
C ILE A 103 -18.80 6.83 -3.67
N GLY A 104 -18.20 7.97 -4.04
CA GLY A 104 -16.92 8.41 -3.50
C GLY A 104 -16.94 8.52 -1.98
N LEU A 105 -18.01 9.08 -1.39
CA LEU A 105 -18.17 9.26 0.05
C LEU A 105 -18.20 7.91 0.77
N ALA A 106 -18.97 6.94 0.26
CA ALA A 106 -19.00 5.59 0.83
C ALA A 106 -17.59 4.95 0.80
N PHE A 107 -16.86 5.11 -0.31
CA PHE A 107 -15.52 4.57 -0.46
C PHE A 107 -14.50 5.24 0.47
N VAL A 108 -14.48 6.58 0.58
CA VAL A 108 -13.56 7.27 1.49
C VAL A 108 -13.88 7.03 2.97
N LEU A 109 -15.16 6.83 3.33
CA LEU A 109 -15.53 6.45 4.69
C LEU A 109 -15.03 5.04 5.04
N TYR A 110 -15.10 4.10 4.09
CA TYR A 110 -14.50 2.78 4.25
C TYR A 110 -12.98 2.86 4.44
N LEU A 111 -12.28 3.63 3.61
CA LEU A 111 -10.83 3.81 3.73
C LEU A 111 -10.43 4.56 5.00
N ALA A 112 -11.21 5.56 5.42
CA ALA A 112 -10.98 6.27 6.68
C ALA A 112 -11.15 5.32 7.88
N TRP A 113 -12.14 4.42 7.82
CA TRP A 113 -12.30 3.38 8.84
C TRP A 113 -11.08 2.44 8.87
N ALA A 114 -10.64 1.96 7.71
CA ALA A 114 -9.46 1.10 7.60
C ALA A 114 -8.18 1.80 8.12
N SER A 115 -7.97 3.07 7.75
CA SER A 115 -6.82 3.86 8.19
C SER A 115 -6.82 4.08 9.71
N PHE A 116 -7.94 4.57 10.27
CA PHE A 116 -7.96 5.01 11.67
C PHE A 116 -8.18 3.89 12.68
N PHE A 117 -8.99 2.88 12.34
CA PHE A 117 -9.38 1.83 13.29
C PHE A 117 -8.65 0.50 13.06
N VAL A 118 -8.21 0.21 11.83
CA VAL A 118 -7.50 -1.05 11.53
C VAL A 118 -6.00 -0.82 11.57
N LEU A 119 -5.49 0.16 10.80
CA LEU A 119 -4.04 0.44 10.72
C LEU A 119 -3.53 1.31 11.87
N GLY A 120 -4.40 2.14 12.48
CA GLY A 120 -3.98 3.14 13.46
C GLY A 120 -3.11 4.26 12.86
N ALA A 121 -3.16 4.44 11.54
CA ALA A 121 -2.37 5.40 10.80
C ALA A 121 -3.22 6.56 10.26
N PHE A 122 -2.61 7.74 10.22
CA PHE A 122 -3.21 9.00 9.77
C PHE A 122 -2.41 9.56 8.59
N CYS A 123 -2.91 9.35 7.38
CA CYS A 123 -2.30 9.91 6.18
C CYS A 123 -2.89 11.30 5.86
N ILE A 124 -2.03 12.34 5.90
CA ILE A 124 -2.44 13.74 5.61
C ILE A 124 -3.02 13.85 4.19
N LEU A 125 -2.42 13.19 3.20
CA LEU A 125 -2.88 13.25 1.81
C LEU A 125 -4.24 12.59 1.62
N CYS A 126 -4.49 11.47 2.31
CA CYS A 126 -5.80 10.82 2.33
C CYS A 126 -6.85 11.71 2.98
N VAL A 127 -6.54 12.38 4.09
CA VAL A 127 -7.49 13.28 4.76
C VAL A 127 -7.87 14.46 3.88
N ILE A 128 -6.91 15.01 3.12
CA ILE A 128 -7.20 16.06 2.14
C ILE A 128 -8.15 15.56 1.05
N SER A 129 -7.93 14.35 0.52
CA SER A 129 -8.84 13.77 -0.49
C SER A 129 -10.22 13.44 0.09
N TYR A 130 -10.30 12.98 1.33
CA TYR A 130 -11.58 12.72 2.03
C TYR A 130 -12.36 14.01 2.23
N ALA A 131 -11.70 15.07 2.70
CA ALA A 131 -12.30 16.38 2.85
C ALA A 131 -12.80 16.95 1.51
N ALA A 132 -12.04 16.74 0.42
CA ALA A 132 -12.46 17.14 -0.92
C ALA A 132 -13.72 16.40 -1.39
N VAL A 133 -13.82 15.07 -1.18
CA VAL A 133 -15.03 14.29 -1.51
C VAL A 133 -16.24 14.76 -0.71
N ILE A 134 -16.07 14.98 0.60
CA ILE A 134 -17.13 15.49 1.47
C ILE A 134 -17.60 16.87 1.00
N ALA A 135 -16.67 17.77 0.65
CA ALA A 135 -17.00 19.08 0.10
C ALA A 135 -17.79 18.97 -1.21
N LEU A 136 -17.36 18.11 -2.14
CA LEU A 136 -18.08 17.85 -3.39
C LEU A 136 -19.51 17.36 -3.12
N PHE A 137 -19.70 16.43 -2.19
CA PHE A 137 -21.02 15.91 -1.81
C PHE A 137 -21.93 17.00 -1.25
N ILE A 138 -21.44 17.81 -0.29
CA ILE A 138 -22.24 18.88 0.33
C ILE A 138 -22.61 19.96 -0.69
N ILE A 139 -21.64 20.42 -1.48
CA ILE A 139 -21.85 21.51 -2.45
C ILE A 139 -22.80 21.05 -3.56
N SER A 140 -22.64 19.82 -4.07
CA SER A 140 -23.49 19.29 -5.13
C SER A 140 -24.90 18.92 -4.66
N GLY A 141 -25.04 18.40 -3.44
CA GLY A 141 -26.34 18.13 -2.82
C GLY A 141 -27.19 19.40 -2.67
N GLY A 142 -26.59 20.49 -2.19
CA GLY A 142 -27.26 21.80 -2.12
C GLY A 142 -27.49 22.48 -3.48
N ALA A 143 -26.91 21.95 -4.56
CA ALA A 143 -27.02 22.49 -5.91
C ALA A 143 -27.91 21.66 -6.85
N THR A 144 -28.53 20.58 -6.37
CA THR A 144 -29.36 19.66 -7.17
C THR A 144 -30.85 19.95 -6.94
N PRO A 145 -31.53 20.73 -7.81
CA PRO A 145 -32.92 21.14 -7.60
C PRO A 145 -33.96 20.12 -8.09
N PHE A 146 -33.54 18.95 -8.57
CA PHE A 146 -34.42 17.96 -9.21
C PHE A 146 -34.29 16.57 -8.56
N PRO A 147 -35.34 15.72 -8.65
CA PRO A 147 -35.30 14.37 -8.12
C PRO A 147 -34.22 13.53 -8.82
N MET A 148 -33.46 12.77 -8.03
CA MET A 148 -32.41 11.86 -8.52
C MET A 148 -32.94 10.78 -9.47
N THR A 149 -34.24 10.47 -9.41
CA THR A 149 -34.93 9.54 -10.32
C THR A 149 -34.92 9.99 -11.79
N THR A 150 -34.67 11.27 -12.05
CA THR A 150 -34.62 11.83 -13.42
C THR A 150 -33.23 11.76 -14.06
N LEU A 151 -32.19 11.35 -13.31
CA LEU A 151 -30.81 11.26 -13.81
C LEU A 151 -30.60 10.31 -14.99
N PRO A 152 -31.18 9.10 -15.04
CA PRO A 152 -30.92 8.17 -16.16
C PRO A 152 -31.35 8.73 -17.52
N GLY A 153 -32.53 9.37 -17.58
CA GLY A 153 -33.03 10.00 -18.81
C GLY A 153 -32.21 11.22 -19.23
N ARG A 154 -31.66 11.97 -18.27
CA ARG A 154 -30.74 13.09 -18.53
C ARG A 154 -29.37 12.59 -18.98
N ALA A 155 -28.86 11.52 -18.39
CA ALA A 155 -27.59 10.90 -18.77
C ALA A 155 -27.60 10.40 -20.22
N ALA A 156 -28.71 9.81 -20.67
CA ALA A 156 -28.88 9.39 -22.06
C ALA A 156 -28.89 10.57 -23.06
N ARG A 157 -29.44 11.72 -22.65
CA ARG A 157 -29.45 12.95 -23.45
C ARG A 157 -28.07 13.60 -23.49
N ASP A 158 -27.46 13.76 -22.32
CA ASP A 158 -26.20 14.48 -22.15
C ASP A 158 -25.02 13.69 -22.69
N SER A 159 -25.05 12.36 -22.64
CA SER A 159 -24.03 11.51 -23.29
C SER A 159 -24.05 11.65 -24.81
N ARG A 160 -25.24 11.66 -25.43
CA ARG A 160 -25.37 11.92 -26.87
C ARG A 160 -24.83 13.31 -27.24
N ALA A 161 -25.12 14.33 -26.42
CA ALA A 161 -24.58 15.68 -26.61
C ALA A 161 -23.04 15.71 -26.43
N LEU A 162 -22.50 15.00 -25.44
CA LEU A 162 -21.07 14.90 -25.17
C LEU A 162 -20.31 14.26 -26.33
N PHE A 163 -20.81 13.15 -26.89
CA PHE A 163 -20.19 12.49 -28.05
C PHE A 163 -20.40 13.24 -29.37
N SER A 164 -21.41 14.11 -29.46
CA SER A 164 -21.58 14.99 -30.62
C SER A 164 -20.72 16.26 -30.56
N SER A 165 -20.16 16.59 -29.40
CA SER A 165 -19.34 17.79 -29.20
C SER A 165 -17.85 17.48 -29.38
N PRO A 166 -17.10 18.23 -30.22
CA PRO A 166 -15.66 18.07 -30.36
C PRO A 166 -14.90 18.21 -29.03
N THR A 167 -15.34 19.14 -28.17
CA THR A 167 -14.72 19.35 -26.85
C THR A 167 -15.00 18.21 -25.88
N GLY A 168 -16.20 17.61 -25.96
CA GLY A 168 -16.55 16.44 -25.16
C GLY A 168 -15.72 15.21 -25.54
N LEU A 169 -15.53 15.00 -26.84
CA LEU A 169 -14.74 13.90 -27.39
C LEU A 169 -13.25 14.02 -27.01
N ILE A 170 -12.67 15.22 -27.10
CA ILE A 170 -11.28 15.49 -26.66
C ILE A 170 -11.12 15.16 -25.17
N VAL A 171 -12.06 15.59 -24.33
CA VAL A 171 -11.99 15.37 -22.88
C VAL A 171 -12.09 13.89 -22.53
N VAL A 172 -12.98 13.14 -23.19
CA VAL A 172 -13.07 11.68 -23.03
C VAL A 172 -11.78 11.01 -23.47
N LEU A 173 -11.23 11.39 -24.62
CA LEU A 173 -9.96 10.83 -25.11
C LEU A 173 -8.78 11.16 -24.19
N LEU A 174 -8.72 12.36 -23.62
CA LEU A 174 -7.69 12.75 -22.65
C LEU A 174 -7.82 11.96 -21.35
N LEU A 175 -9.04 11.74 -20.84
CA LEU A 175 -9.26 10.91 -19.65
C LEU A 175 -8.88 9.45 -19.92
N LEU A 176 -9.31 8.87 -21.04
CA LEU A 176 -8.99 7.49 -21.42
C LEU A 176 -7.49 7.31 -21.69
N GLY A 177 -6.86 8.24 -22.39
CA GLY A 177 -5.41 8.25 -22.62
C GLY A 177 -4.62 8.41 -21.32
N GLY A 178 -5.09 9.27 -20.42
CA GLY A 178 -4.52 9.44 -19.08
C GLY A 178 -4.62 8.17 -18.24
N VAL A 179 -5.79 7.54 -18.21
CA VAL A 179 -6.00 6.22 -17.55
C VAL A 179 -5.05 5.17 -18.12
N GLY A 180 -5.02 5.02 -19.44
CA GLY A 180 -4.20 4.01 -20.11
C GLY A 180 -2.70 4.22 -19.87
N SER A 181 -2.24 5.47 -19.91
CA SER A 181 -0.84 5.83 -19.62
C SER A 181 -0.48 5.55 -18.16
N MET A 182 -1.33 5.98 -17.21
CA MET A 182 -1.07 5.77 -15.78
C MET A 182 -1.08 4.29 -15.41
N ILE A 183 -1.96 3.47 -15.98
CA ILE A 183 -1.98 2.01 -15.76
C ILE A 183 -0.76 1.34 -16.42
N GLY A 184 -0.38 1.77 -17.62
CA GLY A 184 0.75 1.18 -18.35
C GLY A 184 2.12 1.52 -17.76
N LEU A 185 2.25 2.69 -17.13
CA LEU A 185 3.50 3.19 -16.55
C LEU A 185 3.64 2.88 -15.05
N PHE A 186 2.57 2.47 -14.37
CA PHE A 186 2.69 2.09 -12.96
C PHE A 186 3.46 0.77 -12.85
N PRO A 187 4.55 0.71 -12.06
CA PRO A 187 5.30 -0.51 -11.87
C PRO A 187 4.34 -1.55 -11.27
N ARG A 188 4.21 -2.70 -11.92
CA ARG A 188 3.55 -3.83 -11.28
C ARG A 188 4.36 -4.16 -10.03
N GLU A 189 3.70 -4.35 -8.89
CA GLU A 189 4.36 -4.58 -7.59
C GLU A 189 5.40 -5.73 -7.63
N GLU A 190 5.29 -6.66 -8.58
CA GLU A 190 6.24 -7.74 -8.84
C GLU A 190 7.61 -7.30 -9.40
N ALA A 191 7.67 -6.16 -10.11
CA ALA A 191 8.86 -5.75 -10.86
C ALA A 191 9.93 -5.07 -9.99
N VAL A 192 9.58 -4.52 -8.82
CA VAL A 192 10.55 -3.76 -8.01
C VAL A 192 11.35 -4.62 -7.03
N ALA A 193 10.86 -5.81 -6.69
CA ALA A 193 11.64 -6.76 -5.88
C ALA A 193 13.00 -7.14 -6.52
N GLN A 194 13.20 -6.84 -7.81
CA GLN A 194 14.42 -7.16 -8.57
C GLN A 194 15.34 -5.95 -8.85
N ALA A 195 14.99 -4.72 -8.48
CA ALA A 195 15.55 -3.54 -9.15
C ALA A 195 16.76 -2.85 -8.49
N VAL A 196 17.23 -3.25 -7.30
CA VAL A 196 18.51 -2.74 -6.78
C VAL A 196 19.33 -3.90 -6.23
N ALA A 197 20.18 -4.47 -7.09
CA ALA A 197 21.29 -5.26 -6.59
C ALA A 197 22.17 -4.32 -5.74
N VAL A 198 22.40 -4.68 -4.47
CA VAL A 198 23.25 -3.93 -3.52
C VAL A 198 24.64 -3.60 -4.10
N GLN A 199 25.05 -4.32 -5.14
CA GLN A 199 26.30 -4.15 -5.87
C GLN A 199 26.46 -2.78 -6.58
N ASP A 200 25.37 -2.05 -6.86
CA ASP A 200 25.42 -0.80 -7.63
C ASP A 200 25.34 0.49 -6.78
N LEU A 201 25.31 0.38 -5.44
CA LEU A 201 25.28 1.56 -4.58
C LEU A 201 26.68 2.19 -4.46
N PRO A 202 26.84 3.51 -4.68
CA PRO A 202 28.12 4.18 -4.47
C PRO A 202 28.55 4.05 -3.00
N PRO A 203 29.86 4.01 -2.72
CA PRO A 203 30.35 3.95 -1.34
C PRO A 203 29.89 5.19 -0.56
N LEU A 204 29.47 4.97 0.69
CA LEU A 204 29.01 6.04 1.59
C LEU A 204 30.10 7.13 1.72
N SER A 205 29.69 8.39 1.51
CA SER A 205 30.54 9.55 1.75
C SER A 205 30.82 9.72 3.24
N GLU A 206 31.83 10.51 3.59
CA GLU A 206 32.14 10.82 4.99
C GLU A 206 30.97 11.53 5.69
N GLN A 207 30.24 12.35 4.94
CA GLN A 207 29.03 13.02 5.44
C GLN A 207 27.94 11.99 5.75
N ASP A 208 27.71 11.02 4.87
CA ASP A 208 26.70 9.97 5.09
C ASP A 208 27.05 9.11 6.31
N ARG A 209 28.34 8.77 6.47
CA ARG A 209 28.83 8.01 7.64
C ARG A 209 28.61 8.77 8.94
N THR A 210 28.92 10.07 8.94
CA THR A 210 28.72 10.93 10.12
C THR A 210 27.24 11.05 10.46
N GLN A 211 26.39 11.25 9.46
CA GLN A 211 24.94 11.32 9.64
C GLN A 211 24.36 10.00 10.17
N LEU A 212 24.81 8.87 9.62
CA LEU A 212 24.41 7.55 10.08
C LEU A 212 24.82 7.30 11.53
N ALA A 213 26.06 7.64 11.91
CA ALA A 213 26.53 7.50 13.29
C ALA A 213 25.70 8.34 14.27
N ALA A 214 25.44 9.61 13.93
CA ALA A 214 24.62 10.49 14.75
C ALA A 214 23.17 9.98 14.88
N TRP A 215 22.58 9.43 13.80
CA TRP A 215 21.26 8.81 13.84
C TRP A 215 21.27 7.53 14.68
N TRP A 216 22.29 6.68 14.53
CA TRP A 216 22.43 5.41 15.27
C TRP A 216 22.56 5.63 16.78
N ASP A 217 23.34 6.64 17.19
CA ASP A 217 23.61 6.94 18.60
C ASP A 217 22.36 7.31 19.41
N VAL A 218 21.33 7.87 18.75
CA VAL A 218 20.08 8.29 19.39
C VAL A 218 18.97 7.24 19.30
N GLN A 219 19.22 6.07 18.69
CA GLN A 219 18.20 5.02 18.62
C GLN A 219 17.92 4.41 20.00
N PRO A 220 16.66 4.02 20.28
CA PRO A 220 16.34 3.27 21.49
C PRO A 220 17.16 1.98 21.57
N ARG A 221 17.76 1.75 22.74
CA ARG A 221 18.52 0.52 23.01
C ARG A 221 17.64 -0.43 23.82
N LEU A 222 17.39 -1.60 23.26
CA LEU A 222 16.69 -2.70 23.91
C LEU A 222 17.67 -3.83 24.16
N ASP A 223 17.70 -4.34 25.37
CA ASP A 223 18.43 -5.56 25.68
C ASP A 223 17.57 -6.76 25.27
N ILE A 224 18.05 -7.54 24.31
CA ILE A 224 17.39 -8.74 23.82
C ILE A 224 18.29 -9.91 24.23
N PRO A 225 17.79 -10.89 25.02
CA PRO A 225 18.60 -11.99 25.54
C PRO A 225 18.91 -13.02 24.45
N VAL A 226 19.72 -12.62 23.48
CA VAL A 226 20.22 -13.43 22.37
C VAL A 226 21.74 -13.24 22.32
N ASP A 227 22.45 -14.36 22.26
CA ASP A 227 23.91 -14.35 22.21
C ASP A 227 24.39 -13.89 20.82
N ALA A 228 25.46 -13.09 20.81
CA ALA A 228 26.15 -12.71 19.58
C ALA A 228 27.10 -13.82 19.10
N GLU A 229 27.30 -14.89 19.87
CA GLU A 229 28.18 -16.02 19.57
C GLU A 229 29.62 -15.58 19.27
N GLY A 230 30.06 -14.50 19.93
CA GLY A 230 31.38 -13.90 19.75
C GLY A 230 31.53 -12.94 18.57
N ALA A 231 30.49 -12.75 17.75
CA ALA A 231 30.51 -11.79 16.65
C ALA A 231 30.48 -10.33 17.16
N PRO A 232 31.21 -9.40 16.51
CA PRO A 232 31.14 -7.97 16.80
C PRO A 232 29.75 -7.36 16.68
N VAL A 233 28.92 -7.90 15.79
CA VAL A 233 27.56 -7.40 15.52
C VAL A 233 26.55 -8.54 15.60
N LEU A 234 25.49 -8.33 16.39
CA LEU A 234 24.33 -9.21 16.44
C LEU A 234 23.15 -8.53 15.74
N ILE A 235 22.55 -9.20 14.77
CA ILE A 235 21.31 -8.78 14.12
C ILE A 235 20.22 -9.77 14.52
N VAL A 236 19.28 -9.33 15.35
CA VAL A 236 18.06 -10.09 15.66
C VAL A 236 16.92 -9.57 14.80
N LYS A 237 16.50 -10.36 13.81
CA LYS A 237 15.41 -10.00 12.89
C LYS A 237 14.12 -10.68 13.31
N PHE A 238 13.10 -9.90 13.66
CA PHE A 238 11.74 -10.39 13.81
C PHE A 238 11.07 -10.42 12.45
N SER A 239 10.40 -11.52 12.09
CA SER A 239 9.85 -11.66 10.74
C SER A 239 8.56 -12.45 10.67
N ASP A 240 7.79 -12.15 9.63
CA ASP A 240 6.56 -12.79 9.25
C ASP A 240 6.61 -13.10 7.73
N TYR A 241 6.37 -14.36 7.37
CA TYR A 241 6.42 -14.84 5.99
C TYR A 241 5.35 -14.27 5.07
N MET A 242 4.22 -13.77 5.58
CA MET A 242 3.20 -13.09 4.76
C MET A 242 3.35 -11.57 4.77
N CYS A 243 4.24 -10.99 5.58
CA CYS A 243 4.48 -9.56 5.61
C CYS A 243 5.29 -9.08 4.39
N PRO A 244 4.74 -8.20 3.53
CA PRO A 244 5.46 -7.70 2.35
C PRO A 244 6.77 -6.99 2.69
N GLY A 245 6.78 -6.19 3.77
CA GLY A 245 7.99 -5.53 4.25
C GLY A 245 9.06 -6.51 4.70
N CYS A 246 8.69 -7.64 5.31
CA CYS A 246 9.62 -8.70 5.71
C CYS A 246 10.30 -9.36 4.51
N ARG A 247 9.55 -9.58 3.42
CA ARG A 247 10.08 -10.12 2.15
C ARG A 247 11.07 -9.14 1.51
N ILE A 248 10.70 -7.87 1.42
CA ILE A 248 11.58 -6.83 0.88
C ILE A 248 12.87 -6.77 1.71
N ALA A 249 12.76 -6.68 3.04
CA ALA A 249 13.93 -6.66 3.92
C ALA A 249 14.79 -7.93 3.78
N HIS A 250 14.18 -9.12 3.63
CA HIS A 250 14.91 -10.36 3.35
C HIS A 250 15.72 -10.24 2.06
N GLN A 251 15.08 -9.89 0.95
CA GLN A 251 15.71 -9.78 -0.36
C GLN A 251 16.79 -8.69 -0.41
N SER A 252 16.52 -7.52 0.16
CA SER A 252 17.44 -6.39 0.15
C SER A 252 18.67 -6.60 1.03
N TYR A 253 18.52 -7.24 2.20
CA TYR A 253 19.63 -7.39 3.15
C TYR A 253 20.41 -8.69 2.98
N LYS A 254 19.84 -9.70 2.33
CA LYS A 254 20.45 -11.04 2.17
C LYS A 254 21.91 -10.98 1.74
N GLY A 255 22.23 -10.26 0.66
CA GLY A 255 23.60 -10.20 0.15
C GLY A 255 24.61 -9.60 1.13
N VAL A 256 24.17 -8.66 1.98
CA VAL A 256 25.01 -8.03 3.01
C VAL A 256 25.15 -8.95 4.21
N VAL A 257 24.03 -9.48 4.70
CA VAL A 257 24.02 -10.39 5.86
C VAL A 257 24.84 -11.64 5.57
N ASP A 258 24.60 -12.31 4.44
CA ASP A 258 25.33 -13.52 4.05
C ASP A 258 26.84 -13.26 3.96
N LYS A 259 27.24 -12.10 3.42
CA LYS A 259 28.65 -11.69 3.33
C LYS A 259 29.32 -11.60 4.69
N TYR A 260 28.69 -10.94 5.67
CA TYR A 260 29.29 -10.69 6.99
C TYR A 260 29.09 -11.84 7.98
N THR A 261 28.07 -12.66 7.79
CA THR A 261 27.95 -13.94 8.52
C THR A 261 29.01 -14.93 8.05
N ALA A 262 29.33 -14.96 6.75
CA ALA A 262 30.42 -15.80 6.23
C ALA A 262 31.82 -15.39 6.74
N SER A 263 32.04 -14.11 7.10
CA SER A 263 33.30 -13.65 7.71
C SER A 263 33.35 -13.83 9.23
N GLY A 264 32.22 -14.14 9.88
CA GLY A 264 32.10 -14.20 11.33
C GLY A 264 31.95 -12.83 12.02
N ASP A 265 31.81 -11.74 11.25
CA ASP A 265 31.64 -10.39 11.81
C ASP A 265 30.20 -10.13 12.28
N VAL A 266 29.24 -10.87 11.73
CA VAL A 266 27.81 -10.73 12.01
C VAL A 266 27.18 -12.08 12.36
N THR A 267 26.59 -12.16 13.55
CA THR A 267 25.62 -13.20 13.90
C THR A 267 24.22 -12.71 13.57
N HIS A 268 23.51 -13.44 12.71
CA HIS A 268 22.14 -13.12 12.31
C HIS A 268 21.17 -14.16 12.86
N VAL A 269 20.20 -13.71 13.66
CA VAL A 269 19.20 -14.56 14.31
C VAL A 269 17.81 -14.16 13.83
N LEU A 270 17.15 -15.10 13.15
CA LEU A 270 15.74 -14.96 12.77
C LEU A 270 14.83 -15.37 13.94
N LYS A 271 14.00 -14.44 14.38
CA LYS A 271 12.89 -14.67 15.33
C LYS A 271 11.57 -14.57 14.59
N HIS A 272 10.71 -15.55 14.79
CA HIS A 272 9.37 -15.53 14.19
C HIS A 272 8.47 -14.58 14.98
N TYR A 273 7.77 -13.72 14.27
CA TYR A 273 6.73 -12.86 14.81
C TYR A 273 5.52 -12.84 13.87
N PRO A 274 4.77 -13.95 13.76
CA PRO A 274 3.63 -14.04 12.84
C PRO A 274 2.58 -12.98 13.19
N LEU A 275 2.06 -12.26 12.19
CA LEU A 275 0.94 -11.34 12.34
C LEU A 275 -0.39 -12.11 12.20
N GLU A 276 -0.50 -13.18 12.98
CA GLU A 276 -1.61 -14.14 12.96
C GLU A 276 -2.01 -14.53 14.40
N PRO A 277 -3.30 -14.45 14.75
CA PRO A 277 -3.74 -14.63 16.14
C PRO A 277 -3.62 -16.07 16.67
N GLU A 278 -3.49 -17.07 15.79
CA GLU A 278 -3.36 -18.48 16.21
C GLU A 278 -2.11 -18.72 17.07
N CYS A 279 -0.98 -18.13 16.67
CA CYS A 279 0.31 -18.32 17.32
C CYS A 279 0.90 -17.04 17.91
N ASN A 280 0.25 -15.89 17.76
CA ASN A 280 0.69 -14.64 18.36
C ASN A 280 -0.49 -13.87 18.98
N ALA A 281 -0.57 -13.89 20.32
CA ALA A 281 -1.66 -13.25 21.06
C ALA A 281 -1.60 -11.71 21.02
N HIS A 282 -0.45 -11.13 20.65
CA HIS A 282 -0.25 -9.68 20.57
C HIS A 282 -0.86 -9.05 19.31
N VAL A 283 -1.37 -9.87 18.38
CA VAL A 283 -1.94 -9.45 17.08
C VAL A 283 -3.33 -10.03 16.86
N PRO A 284 -4.31 -9.73 17.74
CA PRO A 284 -5.64 -10.37 17.70
C PRO A 284 -6.44 -10.10 16.41
N GLY A 285 -6.10 -9.05 15.66
CA GLY A 285 -6.69 -8.72 14.37
C GLY A 285 -5.88 -9.16 13.15
N GLY A 286 -4.81 -9.94 13.35
CA GLY A 286 -3.93 -10.42 12.29
C GLY A 286 -4.69 -11.27 11.26
N ASN A 287 -4.38 -11.06 9.98
CA ASN A 287 -5.02 -11.74 8.85
C ASN A 287 -4.02 -12.47 7.95
N HIS A 288 -2.81 -12.70 8.45
CA HIS A 288 -1.77 -13.43 7.75
C HIS A 288 -1.92 -14.94 7.99
N PHE A 289 -2.98 -15.53 7.44
CA PHE A 289 -3.47 -16.87 7.80
C PHE A 289 -2.59 -18.08 7.43
N ALA A 290 -1.33 -17.87 7.06
CA ALA A 290 -0.35 -18.93 6.77
C ALA A 290 0.99 -18.67 7.47
N SER A 291 1.04 -17.66 8.34
CA SER A 291 2.29 -17.21 8.95
C SER A 291 2.70 -18.10 10.10
N CYS A 292 1.73 -18.64 10.84
CA CYS A 292 1.99 -19.65 11.85
C CYS A 292 2.54 -20.93 11.21
N GLU A 293 1.96 -21.41 10.11
CA GLU A 293 2.51 -22.55 9.37
C GLU A 293 3.88 -22.26 8.79
N GLY A 294 4.09 -21.06 8.22
CA GLY A 294 5.39 -20.69 7.63
C GLY A 294 6.50 -20.71 8.67
N ALA A 295 6.24 -20.10 9.84
CA ALA A 295 7.16 -20.09 10.96
C ALA A 295 7.41 -21.52 11.49
N ALA A 296 6.36 -22.33 11.65
CA ALA A 296 6.49 -23.71 12.08
C ALA A 296 7.29 -24.55 11.08
N ALA A 297 7.09 -24.34 9.77
CA ALA A 297 7.84 -25.03 8.71
C ALA A 297 9.33 -24.73 8.78
N GLU A 298 9.71 -23.46 8.94
CA GLU A 298 11.12 -23.10 9.08
C GLU A 298 11.73 -23.69 10.37
N VAL A 299 11.02 -23.62 11.50
CA VAL A 299 11.48 -24.21 12.77
C VAL A 299 11.74 -25.71 12.62
N MET A 300 10.81 -26.46 12.04
CA MET A 300 10.97 -27.89 11.79
C MET A 300 12.10 -28.20 10.81
N ALA A 301 12.32 -27.33 9.82
CA ALA A 301 13.36 -27.49 8.82
C ALA A 301 14.78 -27.31 9.39
N ARG A 302 14.94 -26.63 10.54
CA ARG A 302 16.22 -26.52 11.25
C ARG A 302 16.78 -27.88 11.64
N GLU A 303 15.96 -28.77 12.19
CA GLU A 303 16.36 -30.15 12.54
C GLU A 303 16.81 -30.96 11.31
N LYS A 304 16.35 -30.56 10.12
CA LYS A 304 16.65 -31.21 8.85
C LYS A 304 17.80 -30.56 8.09
N GLY A 305 18.35 -29.44 8.58
CA GLY A 305 19.34 -28.64 7.87
C GLY A 305 18.82 -28.01 6.57
N THR A 306 17.52 -27.76 6.47
CA THR A 306 16.86 -27.19 5.28
C THR A 306 16.14 -25.87 5.56
N ALA A 307 16.37 -25.27 6.74
CA ALA A 307 15.75 -24.03 7.18
C ALA A 307 15.94 -22.89 6.17
N ASP A 308 17.16 -22.67 5.67
CA ASP A 308 17.43 -21.63 4.68
C ASP A 308 16.64 -21.84 3.39
N ALA A 309 16.58 -23.08 2.90
CA ALA A 309 15.84 -23.39 1.67
C ALA A 309 14.34 -23.14 1.83
N VAL A 310 13.77 -23.51 2.99
CA VAL A 310 12.37 -23.23 3.33
C VAL A 310 12.14 -21.72 3.46
N ASN A 311 13.03 -21.00 4.14
CA ASN A 311 12.96 -19.56 4.32
C ASN A 311 12.96 -18.82 2.96
N GLU A 312 13.87 -19.18 2.06
CA GLU A 312 13.92 -18.61 0.71
C GLU A 312 12.65 -18.92 -0.09
N TRP A 313 12.16 -20.17 -0.02
CA TRP A 313 10.94 -20.56 -0.73
C TRP A 313 9.72 -19.78 -0.25
N LEU A 314 9.56 -19.63 1.07
CA LEU A 314 8.43 -18.92 1.67
C LEU A 314 8.39 -17.45 1.22
N PHE A 315 9.53 -16.76 1.26
CA PHE A 315 9.59 -15.37 0.79
C PHE A 315 9.42 -15.23 -0.72
N ALA A 316 9.94 -16.18 -1.51
CA ALA A 316 9.77 -16.18 -2.97
C ALA A 316 8.32 -16.41 -3.40
N ASN A 317 7.53 -17.14 -2.60
CA ASN A 317 6.14 -17.51 -2.93
C ASN A 317 5.09 -16.77 -2.08
N GLN A 318 5.47 -15.66 -1.44
CA GLN A 318 4.65 -14.94 -0.45
C GLN A 318 3.20 -14.67 -0.89
N SER A 319 2.98 -14.28 -2.16
CA SER A 319 1.64 -13.95 -2.68
C SER A 319 0.70 -15.16 -2.83
N ALA A 320 1.25 -16.37 -2.86
CA ALA A 320 0.52 -17.63 -2.98
C ALA A 320 0.50 -18.43 -1.66
N LEU A 321 0.95 -17.83 -0.56
CA LEU A 321 0.97 -18.51 0.73
C LEU A 321 -0.45 -18.76 1.25
N SER A 322 -0.65 -19.99 1.68
CA SER A 322 -1.82 -20.52 2.37
C SER A 322 -1.33 -21.67 3.26
N PRO A 323 -2.08 -22.10 4.28
CA PRO A 323 -1.71 -23.27 5.08
C PRO A 323 -1.41 -24.51 4.23
N ALA A 324 -2.18 -24.71 3.15
CA ALA A 324 -1.99 -25.84 2.25
C ALA A 324 -0.67 -25.76 1.46
N THR A 325 -0.37 -24.59 0.89
CA THR A 325 0.87 -24.39 0.10
C THR A 325 2.11 -24.43 0.99
N VAL A 326 2.04 -23.93 2.23
CA VAL A 326 3.13 -24.07 3.20
C VAL A 326 3.37 -25.53 3.56
N LYS A 327 2.33 -26.32 3.85
CA LYS A 327 2.46 -27.76 4.15
C LYS A 327 3.04 -28.55 2.98
N GLN A 328 2.74 -28.15 1.76
CA GLN A 328 3.35 -28.73 0.57
C GLN A 328 4.84 -28.41 0.52
N ALA A 329 5.23 -27.15 0.69
CA ALA A 329 6.63 -26.74 0.70
C ALA A 329 7.43 -27.36 1.86
N ALA A 330 6.82 -27.51 3.04
CA ALA A 330 7.44 -28.19 4.18
C ALA A 330 7.83 -29.63 3.81
N ARG A 331 7.00 -30.35 3.05
CA ARG A 331 7.31 -31.69 2.54
C ARG A 331 8.39 -31.66 1.45
N GLU A 332 8.19 -30.85 0.42
CA GLU A 332 9.03 -30.87 -0.80
C GLU A 332 10.40 -30.21 -0.60
N VAL A 333 10.43 -29.06 0.09
CA VAL A 333 11.64 -28.26 0.34
C VAL A 333 12.24 -28.59 1.70
N GLY A 334 11.41 -28.63 2.74
CA GLY A 334 11.85 -28.83 4.13
C GLY A 334 12.11 -30.29 4.52
N ARG A 335 11.69 -31.26 3.68
CA ARG A 335 11.76 -32.70 3.99
C ARG A 335 11.06 -33.05 5.30
N ILE A 336 9.92 -32.40 5.57
CA ILE A 336 9.08 -32.57 6.75
C ILE A 336 7.86 -33.40 6.34
N GLU A 337 7.91 -34.72 6.55
CA GLU A 337 6.81 -35.63 6.16
C GLU A 337 5.58 -35.47 7.06
N ASP A 338 5.80 -35.44 8.37
CA ASP A 338 4.77 -35.29 9.41
C ASP A 338 4.72 -33.85 9.94
N PHE A 339 4.21 -32.94 9.11
CA PHE A 339 4.03 -31.54 9.51
C PHE A 339 2.97 -31.39 10.60
N ASP A 340 1.79 -31.98 10.38
CA ASP A 340 0.64 -31.80 11.27
C ASP A 340 0.89 -32.39 12.67
N GLY A 341 1.57 -33.54 12.76
CA GLY A 341 1.93 -34.14 14.05
C GLY A 341 2.97 -33.34 14.83
N LYS A 342 3.83 -32.58 14.14
CA LYS A 342 4.86 -31.73 14.76
C LYS A 342 4.45 -30.27 14.97
N TYR A 343 3.32 -29.85 14.39
CA TYR A 343 2.92 -28.45 14.33
C TYR A 343 2.81 -27.78 15.70
N ALA A 344 2.10 -28.42 16.64
CA ALA A 344 1.91 -27.88 17.99
C ALA A 344 3.23 -27.73 18.77
N GLU A 345 4.22 -28.60 18.52
CA GLU A 345 5.53 -28.51 19.16
C GLU A 345 6.35 -27.37 18.56
N ALA A 346 6.41 -27.27 17.22
CA ALA A 346 7.10 -26.19 16.54
C ALA A 346 6.56 -24.81 16.94
N LEU A 347 5.24 -24.68 17.12
CA LEU A 347 4.62 -23.44 17.56
C LEU A 347 5.07 -22.98 18.95
N LYS A 348 5.58 -23.85 19.83
CA LYS A 348 6.15 -23.42 21.12
C LYS A 348 7.39 -22.56 20.95
N THR A 349 8.13 -22.74 19.85
CA THR A 349 9.31 -21.92 19.50
C THR A 349 8.93 -20.66 18.72
N VAL A 350 7.77 -20.66 18.06
CA VAL A 350 7.25 -19.53 17.26
C VAL A 350 6.54 -18.50 18.13
N ARG A 351 5.89 -18.94 19.23
CA ARG A 351 5.06 -18.07 20.08
C ARG A 351 5.89 -16.95 20.72
N ALA A 352 5.48 -15.71 20.41
CA ALA A 352 5.96 -14.47 21.02
C ALA A 352 5.16 -14.11 22.28
#